data_AF-A0A378IM70-F1
#
_entry.id   AF-A0A378IM70-F1
#
_cell.length_a   1.000
_cell.length_b   1.000
_cell.length_c   1.000
_cell.angle_alpha   90.00
_cell.angle_beta   90.00
_cell.angle_gamma   90.00
#
_symmetry.space_group_name_H-M   'P 1'
#
loop_
_entity.id
_entity.type
_entity.pdbx_description
1 polymer ?
#
loop_
_entity_poly.entity_id
_entity_poly.type
_entity_poly.pdbx_seq_one_letter_code
_entity_poly.pdbx_strand_id
1 'polypeptide(L)'
;MPKKKPFEISKEFVDQVLAIIANESEEGRKKIVAIAKRAEEKYERPIKSWLTGWFYQYTRTRGEKVDQSINVMQNFPDAYTRLQEFKLIISDGEWNIGSYNYLLFLELIDAVPDYASLDEPFVHSFILELKDSVIKQIDSFMFQYKSTLETIKAREIERETIRQNENQSLENILICNELTIAKETLCKQQDKTVFSLSFKNDLWHLSWVDENGETYPLSPSNELILKLATLEEPDIEKLSSVRLKQIKKECLKARDHYLSKIQVMINPEDKNSHTSLTNESLITNGITSTFVLRHAEKETSLWWINSIGVSNKITLSDYPKLDSWLATHTAPLNEADRLQLKANLLHIKTTQPFSTSKLESMNEMLEKVLKKQAPKDELTKDDHIGKLDLELFNQVKHHLEDRVKKIAERAPFVSEPLKESTDIESPPKKLEPERYAVLSQLPTFWQKQREMTAEEVPQSLNNSLK
;
A
#
# COMPACT_ATOMS: atom_id res chain seq x y z
N MET A 1 -44.97 -21.40 12.54
CA MET A 1 -44.23 -20.12 12.43
C MET A 1 -45.12 -19.01 12.98
N PRO A 2 -44.66 -18.20 13.94
CA PRO A 2 -45.47 -17.12 14.47
C PRO A 2 -45.57 -15.99 13.43
N LYS A 3 -46.80 -15.62 13.06
CA LYS A 3 -47.08 -14.47 12.20
C LYS A 3 -46.58 -13.21 12.92
N LYS A 4 -45.56 -12.54 12.36
CA LYS A 4 -45.04 -11.26 12.87
C LYS A 4 -46.22 -10.29 12.99
N LYS A 5 -46.28 -9.52 14.09
CA LYS A 5 -47.37 -8.57 14.35
C LYS A 5 -47.50 -7.56 13.19
N PRO A 6 -48.72 -7.17 12.77
CA PRO A 6 -48.92 -6.42 11.52
C PRO A 6 -48.53 -4.93 11.55
N PHE A 7 -47.98 -4.41 12.65
CA PHE A 7 -48.05 -2.96 12.93
C PHE A 7 -46.72 -2.30 13.33
N GLU A 8 -45.59 -2.95 13.12
CA GLU A 8 -44.29 -2.29 13.30
C GLU A 8 -43.47 -2.51 12.03
N ILE A 9 -43.12 -1.42 11.34
CA ILE A 9 -42.29 -1.46 10.15
C ILE A 9 -40.93 -2.00 10.56
N SER A 10 -40.71 -3.29 10.28
CA SER A 10 -39.43 -3.91 10.59
C SER A 10 -38.34 -3.31 9.70
N LYS A 11 -37.15 -3.13 10.26
CA LYS A 11 -35.97 -2.67 9.51
C LYS A 11 -35.72 -3.55 8.26
N GLU A 12 -35.92 -4.86 8.38
CA GLU A 12 -35.83 -5.83 7.29
C GLU A 12 -36.76 -5.49 6.11
N PHE A 13 -37.95 -4.98 6.38
CA PHE A 13 -38.91 -4.59 5.35
C PHE A 13 -38.44 -3.33 4.60
N VAL A 14 -37.91 -2.33 5.33
CA VAL A 14 -37.33 -1.12 4.72
C VAL A 14 -36.10 -1.48 3.87
N ASP A 15 -35.26 -2.40 4.36
CA ASP A 15 -34.12 -2.93 3.62
C ASP A 15 -34.55 -3.59 2.31
N GLN A 16 -35.65 -4.34 2.31
CA GLN A 16 -36.20 -4.99 1.11
C GLN A 16 -36.78 -3.98 0.11
N VAL A 17 -37.49 -2.96 0.59
CA VAL A 17 -37.98 -1.86 -0.27
C VAL A 17 -36.81 -1.15 -0.93
N LEU A 18 -35.76 -0.83 -0.18
CA LEU A 18 -34.55 -0.23 -0.73
C LEU A 18 -33.82 -1.16 -1.68
N ALA A 19 -33.74 -2.46 -1.40
CA ALA A 19 -33.14 -3.42 -2.29
C ALA A 19 -33.86 -3.44 -3.65
N ILE A 20 -35.19 -3.33 -3.67
CA ILE A 20 -35.96 -3.23 -4.93
C ILE A 20 -35.58 -1.94 -5.70
N ILE A 21 -35.46 -0.80 -5.02
CA ILE A 21 -35.15 0.49 -5.65
C ILE A 21 -33.69 0.53 -6.15
N ALA A 22 -32.76 0.05 -5.33
CA ALA A 22 -31.31 0.14 -5.53
C ALA A 22 -30.72 -0.97 -6.41
N ASN A 23 -31.47 -2.02 -6.75
CA ASN A 23 -30.93 -3.20 -7.46
C ASN A 23 -30.34 -2.85 -8.84
N GLU A 24 -29.01 -2.88 -8.98
CA GLU A 24 -28.25 -2.52 -10.19
C GLU A 24 -28.38 -3.49 -11.37
N SER A 25 -28.95 -4.68 -11.14
CA SER A 25 -29.22 -5.61 -12.22
C SER A 25 -30.21 -5.03 -13.23
N GLU A 26 -30.13 -5.49 -14.48
CA GLU A 26 -31.11 -5.13 -15.51
C GLU A 26 -32.53 -5.53 -15.12
N GLU A 27 -32.71 -6.66 -14.45
CA GLU A 27 -33.98 -7.13 -13.90
C GLU A 27 -34.51 -6.19 -12.81
N GLY A 28 -33.64 -5.76 -11.88
CA GLY A 28 -33.97 -4.79 -10.85
C GLY A 28 -34.44 -3.46 -11.42
N ARG A 29 -33.74 -2.96 -12.44
CA ARG A 29 -34.11 -1.72 -13.15
C ARG A 29 -35.47 -1.84 -13.83
N LYS A 30 -35.71 -2.93 -14.57
CA LYS A 30 -37.02 -3.20 -15.18
C LYS A 30 -38.12 -3.30 -14.12
N LYS A 31 -37.83 -3.91 -12.96
CA LYS A 31 -38.79 -4.06 -11.86
C LYS A 31 -39.21 -2.71 -11.26
N ILE A 32 -38.26 -1.83 -10.92
CA ILE A 32 -38.59 -0.51 -10.35
C ILE A 32 -39.29 0.40 -11.36
N VAL A 33 -38.87 0.37 -12.64
CA VAL A 33 -39.53 1.12 -13.71
C VAL A 33 -40.97 0.63 -13.91
N ALA A 34 -41.20 -0.69 -13.89
CA ALA A 34 -42.54 -1.26 -14.00
C ALA A 34 -43.44 -0.93 -12.79
N ILE A 35 -42.86 -0.83 -11.59
CA ILE A 35 -43.57 -0.38 -10.39
C ILE A 35 -43.99 1.10 -10.54
N ALA A 36 -43.07 1.97 -10.95
CA ALA A 36 -43.33 3.38 -11.14
C ALA A 36 -44.38 3.65 -12.23
N LYS A 37 -44.28 2.96 -13.38
CA LYS A 37 -45.27 3.05 -14.47
C LYS A 37 -46.66 2.55 -14.06
N ARG A 38 -46.75 1.46 -13.28
CA ARG A 38 -48.05 1.00 -12.75
C ARG A 38 -48.68 2.01 -11.80
N ALA A 39 -47.87 2.66 -10.97
CA ALA A 39 -48.33 3.73 -10.10
C ALA A 39 -48.81 4.95 -10.89
N GLU A 40 -48.11 5.30 -11.96
CA GLU A 40 -48.48 6.37 -12.91
C GLU A 40 -49.79 6.04 -13.63
N GLU A 41 -49.93 4.85 -14.23
CA GLU A 41 -51.17 4.41 -14.86
C GLU A 41 -52.35 4.44 -13.88
N LYS A 42 -52.15 3.98 -12.63
CA LYS A 42 -53.17 4.04 -11.59
C LYS A 42 -53.50 5.47 -11.18
N TYR A 43 -52.49 6.35 -11.16
CA TYR A 43 -52.67 7.76 -10.93
C TYR A 43 -53.54 8.30 -12.05
N GLU A 44 -53.13 8.25 -13.31
CA GLU A 44 -53.80 8.89 -14.46
C GLU A 44 -55.19 8.37 -14.84
N ARG A 45 -55.66 7.24 -14.29
CA ARG A 45 -56.99 6.68 -14.61
C ARG A 45 -58.13 7.71 -14.48
N PRO A 46 -59.00 7.81 -15.50
CA PRO A 46 -60.13 8.74 -15.46
C PRO A 46 -61.18 8.29 -14.45
N ILE A 47 -61.70 9.24 -13.66
CA ILE A 47 -62.87 8.99 -12.82
C ILE A 47 -64.12 8.93 -13.71
N LYS A 48 -65.03 8.00 -13.40
CA LYS A 48 -66.23 7.63 -14.16
C LYS A 48 -67.20 8.78 -14.55
N SER A 49 -66.99 10.01 -14.10
CA SER A 49 -67.88 11.15 -14.39
C SER A 49 -67.16 12.26 -15.16
N TRP A 50 -67.82 12.80 -16.19
CA TRP A 50 -67.34 13.87 -17.08
C TRP A 50 -66.91 15.13 -16.31
N LEU A 51 -67.71 15.55 -15.33
CA LEU A 51 -67.43 16.74 -14.51
C LEU A 51 -66.20 16.53 -13.61
N THR A 52 -66.08 15.36 -12.98
CA THR A 52 -64.89 15.02 -12.21
C THR A 52 -63.66 14.85 -13.09
N GLY A 53 -63.80 14.33 -14.31
CA GLY A 53 -62.71 14.16 -15.27
C GLY A 53 -62.09 15.50 -15.69
N TRP A 54 -62.92 16.53 -15.89
CA TRP A 54 -62.46 17.88 -16.24
C TRP A 54 -61.68 18.55 -15.09
N PHE A 55 -62.18 18.47 -13.85
CA PHE A 55 -61.44 18.93 -12.67
C PHE A 55 -60.17 18.09 -12.42
N TYR A 56 -60.21 16.79 -12.70
CA TYR A 56 -59.05 15.88 -12.57
C TYR A 56 -57.91 16.25 -13.52
N GLN A 57 -58.21 16.63 -14.76
CA GLN A 57 -57.20 17.00 -15.75
C GLN A 57 -56.47 18.30 -15.39
N TYR A 58 -57.15 19.24 -14.71
CA TYR A 58 -56.54 20.51 -14.28
C TYR A 58 -55.75 20.42 -12.97
N THR A 59 -56.08 19.46 -12.10
CA THR A 59 -55.44 19.31 -10.78
C THR A 59 -54.19 18.44 -10.79
N ARG A 60 -53.95 17.67 -11.86
CA ARG A 60 -52.80 16.76 -11.98
C ARG A 60 -51.75 17.28 -12.95
N THR A 61 -50.77 18.01 -12.42
CA THR A 61 -49.69 18.65 -13.19
C THR A 61 -48.35 17.92 -13.13
N ARG A 62 -48.32 16.70 -12.59
CA ARG A 62 -47.08 16.02 -12.18
C ARG A 62 -46.57 14.92 -13.13
N GLY A 63 -47.36 14.52 -14.13
CA GLY A 63 -47.00 13.42 -15.04
C GLY A 63 -45.63 13.60 -15.69
N GLU A 64 -45.37 14.76 -16.28
CA GLU A 64 -44.10 15.03 -16.97
C GLU A 64 -42.86 14.89 -16.07
N LYS A 65 -42.93 15.33 -14.80
CA LYS A 65 -41.82 15.18 -13.84
C LYS A 65 -41.62 13.73 -13.42
N VAL A 66 -42.72 12.98 -13.29
CA VAL A 66 -42.69 11.54 -12.98
C VAL A 66 -42.06 10.78 -14.13
N ASP A 67 -42.50 11.03 -15.36
CA ASP A 67 -41.93 10.48 -16.59
C ASP A 67 -40.43 10.75 -16.72
N GLN A 68 -40.01 12.00 -16.50
CA GLN A 68 -38.59 12.38 -16.53
C GLN A 68 -37.79 11.55 -15.50
N SER A 69 -38.29 11.43 -14.28
CA SER A 69 -37.60 10.70 -13.22
C SER A 69 -37.58 9.18 -13.48
N ILE A 70 -38.65 8.62 -14.06
CA ILE A 70 -38.69 7.22 -14.53
C ILE A 70 -37.64 6.98 -15.62
N ASN A 71 -37.49 7.91 -16.56
CA ASN A 71 -36.48 7.83 -17.60
C ASN A 71 -35.05 7.87 -17.03
N VAL A 72 -34.78 8.72 -16.02
CA VAL A 72 -33.48 8.73 -15.34
C VAL A 72 -33.24 7.39 -14.62
N MET A 73 -34.23 6.87 -13.89
CA MET A 73 -34.10 5.56 -13.23
C MET A 73 -33.91 4.39 -14.22
N GLN A 74 -34.42 4.51 -15.45
CA GLN A 74 -34.24 3.51 -16.50
C GLN A 74 -32.84 3.58 -17.14
N ASN A 75 -32.36 4.79 -17.41
CA ASN A 75 -31.15 5.02 -18.20
C ASN A 75 -29.85 4.92 -17.37
N PHE A 76 -29.91 5.21 -16.07
CA PHE A 76 -28.74 5.17 -15.19
C PHE A 76 -28.67 3.85 -14.40
N PRO A 77 -27.59 3.05 -14.56
CA PRO A 77 -27.49 1.74 -13.93
C PRO A 77 -27.18 1.81 -12.42
N ASP A 78 -26.58 2.89 -11.95
CA ASP A 78 -26.06 2.99 -10.58
C ASP A 78 -27.17 3.14 -9.53
N ALA A 79 -26.96 2.49 -8.38
CA ALA A 79 -27.91 2.54 -7.26
C ALA A 79 -28.03 3.96 -6.67
N TYR A 80 -26.94 4.73 -6.65
CA TYR A 80 -26.90 6.06 -6.05
C TYR A 80 -27.82 7.04 -6.78
N THR A 81 -27.70 7.16 -8.11
CA THR A 81 -28.56 8.04 -8.92
C THR A 81 -30.02 7.62 -8.81
N ARG A 82 -30.32 6.31 -8.83
CA ARG A 82 -31.70 5.84 -8.66
C ARG A 82 -32.30 6.17 -7.29
N LEU A 83 -31.55 5.98 -6.21
CA LEU A 83 -32.03 6.34 -4.87
C LEU A 83 -32.20 7.86 -4.72
N GLN A 84 -31.34 8.65 -5.35
CA GLN A 84 -31.46 10.11 -5.39
C GLN A 84 -32.71 10.56 -6.16
N GLU A 85 -32.93 10.04 -7.37
CA GLU A 85 -34.12 10.33 -8.17
C GLU A 85 -35.40 9.85 -7.46
N PHE A 86 -35.38 8.64 -6.91
CA PHE A 86 -36.48 8.12 -6.12
C PHE A 86 -36.81 9.05 -4.94
N LYS A 87 -35.79 9.55 -4.23
CA LYS A 87 -35.97 10.53 -3.15
C LYS A 87 -36.59 11.84 -3.65
N LEU A 88 -36.17 12.35 -4.80
CA LEU A 88 -36.74 13.57 -5.41
C LEU A 88 -38.23 13.37 -5.73
N ILE A 89 -38.56 12.25 -6.39
CA ILE A 89 -39.95 11.88 -6.72
C ILE A 89 -40.82 11.83 -5.46
N ILE A 90 -40.35 11.30 -4.35
CA ILE A 90 -41.21 11.13 -3.16
C ILE A 90 -41.24 12.41 -2.30
N SER A 91 -40.28 13.32 -2.47
CA SER A 91 -40.20 14.59 -1.74
C SER A 91 -41.10 15.68 -2.34
N ASP A 92 -41.21 15.74 -3.67
CA ASP A 92 -41.92 16.81 -4.40
C ASP A 92 -43.45 16.65 -4.46
N GLY A 93 -44.02 15.64 -3.79
CA GLY A 93 -45.41 15.22 -4.02
C GLY A 93 -46.28 15.16 -2.78
N GLU A 94 -47.59 15.25 -2.99
CA GLU A 94 -48.58 15.01 -1.95
C GLU A 94 -48.63 13.52 -1.57
N TRP A 95 -49.09 13.26 -0.34
CA TRP A 95 -49.19 11.93 0.24
C TRP A 95 -50.63 11.49 0.54
N ASN A 96 -51.61 12.29 0.08
CA ASN A 96 -53.03 12.00 0.22
C ASN A 96 -53.41 10.69 -0.50
N ILE A 97 -54.47 10.04 -0.06
CA ILE A 97 -55.01 8.84 -0.73
C ILE A 97 -55.31 9.18 -2.20
N GLY A 98 -54.75 8.40 -3.13
CA GLY A 98 -54.90 8.62 -4.57
C GLY A 98 -53.86 9.56 -5.21
N SER A 99 -52.93 10.10 -4.42
CA SER A 99 -51.72 10.76 -4.93
C SER A 99 -50.76 9.76 -5.57
N TYR A 100 -49.89 10.22 -6.48
CA TYR A 100 -48.88 9.37 -7.09
C TYR A 100 -47.94 8.72 -6.05
N ASN A 101 -47.48 9.47 -5.05
CA ASN A 101 -46.57 8.93 -4.02
C ASN A 101 -47.24 7.82 -3.21
N TYR A 102 -48.51 8.00 -2.86
CA TYR A 102 -49.30 6.98 -2.17
C TYR A 102 -49.44 5.70 -3.01
N LEU A 103 -49.75 5.83 -4.31
CA LEU A 103 -49.87 4.70 -5.24
C LEU A 103 -48.52 4.02 -5.51
N LEU A 104 -47.43 4.78 -5.58
CA LEU A 104 -46.08 4.26 -5.74
C LEU A 104 -45.68 3.39 -4.55
N PHE A 105 -45.96 3.84 -3.33
CA PHE A 105 -45.66 3.06 -2.13
C PHE A 105 -46.55 1.82 -1.99
N LEU A 106 -47.81 1.88 -2.44
CA LEU A 106 -48.65 0.68 -2.54
C LEU A 106 -48.04 -0.37 -3.47
N GLU A 107 -47.66 0.02 -4.69
CA GLU A 107 -47.03 -0.90 -5.64
C GLU A 107 -45.67 -1.43 -5.15
N LEU A 108 -44.93 -0.64 -4.37
CA LEU A 108 -43.68 -1.09 -3.74
C LEU A 108 -43.93 -2.12 -2.64
N ILE A 109 -44.91 -1.89 -1.77
CA ILE A 109 -45.30 -2.83 -0.71
C ILE A 109 -45.74 -4.17 -1.35
N ASP A 110 -46.57 -4.11 -2.39
CA ASP A 110 -47.03 -5.30 -3.12
C ASP A 110 -45.89 -6.05 -3.84
N ALA A 111 -44.78 -5.36 -4.14
CA ALA A 111 -43.62 -5.95 -4.82
C ALA A 111 -42.62 -6.62 -3.85
N VAL A 112 -42.82 -6.49 -2.53
CA VAL A 112 -42.02 -7.15 -1.50
C VAL A 112 -42.54 -8.60 -1.31
N PRO A 113 -41.67 -9.62 -1.44
CA PRO A 113 -42.07 -11.00 -1.25
C PRO A 113 -42.50 -11.27 0.20
N ASP A 114 -43.47 -12.16 0.39
CA ASP A 114 -43.97 -12.65 1.68
C ASP A 114 -44.71 -11.63 2.57
N TYR A 115 -45.06 -10.45 2.05
CA TYR A 115 -45.85 -9.47 2.78
C TYR A 115 -47.36 -9.71 2.64
N ALA A 116 -48.08 -9.76 3.77
CA ALA A 116 -49.53 -9.93 3.78
C ALA A 116 -50.24 -8.62 3.40
N SER A 117 -51.32 -8.72 2.62
CA SER A 117 -52.15 -7.57 2.26
C SER A 117 -52.60 -6.82 3.53
N LEU A 118 -52.30 -5.53 3.58
CA LEU A 118 -52.65 -4.65 4.69
C LEU A 118 -54.17 -4.46 4.78
N ASP A 119 -54.70 -4.41 6.00
CA ASP A 119 -56.10 -4.04 6.24
C ASP A 119 -56.33 -2.57 5.82
N GLU A 120 -57.29 -2.34 4.92
CA GLU A 120 -57.65 -1.02 4.34
C GLU A 120 -57.63 0.17 5.32
N PRO A 121 -58.15 0.09 6.56
CA PRO A 121 -58.16 1.24 7.48
C PRO A 121 -56.77 1.71 7.95
N PHE A 122 -55.73 0.88 7.86
CA PHE A 122 -54.39 1.19 8.39
C PHE A 122 -53.33 1.42 7.32
N VAL A 123 -53.68 1.23 6.04
CA VAL A 123 -52.76 1.35 4.90
C VAL A 123 -52.14 2.74 4.81
N HIS A 124 -52.93 3.78 5.03
CA HIS A 124 -52.47 5.15 4.88
C HIS A 124 -51.46 5.56 5.96
N SER A 125 -51.72 5.23 7.23
CA SER A 125 -50.75 5.48 8.32
C SER A 125 -49.46 4.69 8.12
N PHE A 126 -49.57 3.43 7.69
CA PHE A 126 -48.41 2.59 7.40
C PHE A 126 -47.52 3.18 6.29
N ILE A 127 -48.10 3.68 5.20
CA ILE A 127 -47.34 4.29 4.09
C ILE A 127 -46.59 5.55 4.55
N LEU A 128 -47.20 6.37 5.41
CA LEU A 128 -46.56 7.57 5.93
C LEU A 128 -45.35 7.23 6.82
N GLU A 129 -45.46 6.24 7.70
CA GLU A 129 -44.33 5.78 8.51
C GLU A 129 -43.24 5.09 7.67
N LEU A 130 -43.64 4.37 6.61
CA LEU A 130 -42.72 3.71 5.68
C LEU A 130 -41.92 4.73 4.88
N LYS A 131 -42.58 5.78 4.40
CA LYS A 131 -41.92 6.91 3.73
C LYS A 131 -40.77 7.45 4.57
N ASP A 132 -41.04 7.81 5.83
CA ASP A 132 -40.03 8.45 6.67
C ASP A 132 -38.86 7.51 6.94
N SER A 133 -39.15 6.21 7.12
CA SER A 133 -38.14 5.17 7.28
C SER A 133 -37.27 4.99 6.03
N VAL A 134 -37.90 4.94 4.85
CA VAL A 134 -37.21 4.83 3.55
C VAL A 134 -36.35 6.07 3.29
N ILE A 135 -36.87 7.28 3.46
CA ILE A 135 -36.12 8.54 3.27
C ILE A 135 -34.89 8.57 4.18
N LYS A 136 -35.07 8.29 5.48
CA LYS A 136 -33.98 8.29 6.45
C LYS A 136 -32.87 7.30 6.06
N GLN A 137 -33.26 6.16 5.51
CA GLN A 137 -32.31 5.14 5.13
C GLN A 137 -31.63 5.43 3.79
N ILE A 138 -32.32 6.05 2.83
CA ILE A 138 -31.69 6.63 1.63
C ILE A 138 -30.63 7.65 2.04
N ASP A 139 -30.95 8.56 2.97
CA ASP A 139 -30.01 9.57 3.45
C ASP A 139 -28.79 8.96 4.12
N SER A 140 -28.98 7.93 4.95
CA SER A 140 -27.87 7.20 5.56
C SER A 140 -26.99 6.53 4.51
N PHE A 141 -27.58 5.94 3.46
CA PHE A 141 -26.85 5.31 2.37
C PHE A 141 -26.04 6.35 1.57
N MET A 142 -26.67 7.45 1.17
CA MET A 142 -26.02 8.52 0.41
C MET A 142 -24.86 9.14 1.20
N PHE A 143 -25.02 9.33 2.52
CA PHE A 143 -23.96 9.83 3.39
C PHE A 143 -22.77 8.86 3.45
N GLN A 144 -23.02 7.56 3.67
CA GLN A 144 -21.97 6.53 3.69
C GLN A 144 -21.25 6.43 2.35
N TYR A 145 -21.99 6.51 1.24
CA TYR A 145 -21.42 6.47 -0.10
C TYR A 145 -20.49 7.65 -0.35
N LYS A 146 -20.93 8.88 -0.01
CA LYS A 146 -20.10 10.09 -0.14
C LYS A 146 -18.83 10.00 0.70
N SER A 147 -18.95 9.59 1.96
CA SER A 147 -17.79 9.39 2.84
C SER A 147 -16.82 8.36 2.26
N THR A 148 -17.33 7.24 1.75
CA THR A 148 -16.50 6.21 1.12
C THR A 148 -15.76 6.75 -0.11
N LEU A 149 -16.44 7.50 -0.98
CA LEU A 149 -15.79 8.14 -2.14
C LEU A 149 -14.70 9.13 -1.74
N GLU A 150 -14.91 9.92 -0.69
CA GLU A 150 -13.89 10.84 -0.17
C GLU A 150 -12.67 10.07 0.36
N THR A 151 -12.87 8.98 1.09
CA THR A 151 -11.75 8.13 1.56
C THR A 151 -10.99 7.47 0.41
N ILE A 152 -11.69 7.03 -0.65
CA ILE A 152 -11.06 6.46 -1.84
C ILE A 152 -10.23 7.53 -2.56
N LYS A 153 -10.77 8.73 -2.75
CA LYS A 153 -10.04 9.86 -3.36
C LYS A 153 -8.82 10.26 -2.55
N ALA A 154 -8.95 10.34 -1.23
CA ALA A 154 -7.84 10.67 -0.34
C ALA A 154 -6.71 9.63 -0.45
N ARG A 155 -7.04 8.33 -0.45
CA ARG A 155 -6.06 7.25 -0.63
C ARG A 155 -5.39 7.27 -2.00
N GLU A 156 -6.12 7.62 -3.05
CA GLU A 156 -5.54 7.70 -4.40
C GLU A 156 -4.58 8.89 -4.52
N ILE A 157 -4.92 10.04 -3.93
CA ILE A 157 -4.02 11.20 -3.84
C ILE A 157 -2.76 10.83 -3.04
N GLU A 158 -2.91 10.16 -1.90
CA GLU A 158 -1.78 9.67 -1.08
C GLU A 158 -0.87 8.71 -1.87
N ARG A 159 -1.44 7.79 -2.64
CA ARG A 159 -0.66 6.89 -3.51
C ARG A 159 0.10 7.65 -4.58
N GLU A 160 -0.53 8.67 -5.17
CA GLU A 160 0.11 9.46 -6.21
C GLU A 160 1.23 10.35 -5.65
N THR A 161 1.05 10.93 -4.46
CA THR A 161 2.13 11.67 -3.78
C THR A 161 3.29 10.74 -3.40
N ILE A 162 3.01 9.52 -2.93
CA ILE A 162 4.05 8.51 -2.67
C ILE A 162 4.81 8.18 -3.96
N ARG A 163 4.12 7.93 -5.08
CA ARG A 163 4.75 7.66 -6.38
C ARG A 163 5.61 8.83 -6.87
N GLN A 164 5.14 10.06 -6.71
CA GLN A 164 5.88 11.26 -7.10
C GLN A 164 7.14 11.42 -6.25
N ASN A 165 7.03 11.27 -4.93
CA ASN A 165 8.17 11.32 -4.02
C ASN A 165 9.19 10.21 -4.33
N GLU A 166 8.73 8.98 -4.60
CA GLU A 166 9.60 7.89 -5.04
C GLU A 166 10.32 8.24 -6.36
N ASN A 167 9.61 8.78 -7.35
CA ASN A 167 10.22 9.17 -8.61
C ASN A 167 11.29 10.25 -8.43
N GLN A 168 11.01 11.28 -7.62
CA GLN A 168 11.99 12.33 -7.30
C GLN A 168 13.24 11.77 -6.62
N SER A 169 13.07 10.85 -5.66
CA SER A 169 14.20 10.20 -4.99
C SER A 169 15.10 9.41 -5.95
N LEU A 170 14.52 8.79 -6.98
CA LEU A 170 15.25 8.03 -8.01
C LEU A 170 15.92 8.91 -9.06
N GLU A 171 15.43 10.14 -9.28
CA GLU A 171 16.06 11.12 -10.17
C GLU A 171 17.39 11.64 -9.60
N ASN A 172 17.51 11.69 -8.28
CA ASN A 172 18.74 12.07 -7.58
C ASN A 172 19.84 11.00 -7.63
N ILE A 173 19.55 9.85 -8.24
CA ILE A 173 20.48 8.73 -8.35
C ILE A 173 21.01 8.65 -9.78
N LEU A 174 22.32 8.50 -9.92
CA LEU A 174 22.98 8.24 -11.20
C LEU A 174 23.69 6.90 -11.16
N ILE A 175 23.63 6.17 -12.29
CA ILE A 175 24.36 4.92 -12.47
C ILE A 175 25.20 5.09 -13.72
N CYS A 176 26.50 4.83 -13.61
CA CYS A 176 27.45 4.86 -14.71
C CYS A 176 28.05 3.46 -14.92
N ASN A 177 28.38 3.15 -16.17
CA ASN A 177 29.01 1.87 -16.52
C ASN A 177 30.45 1.73 -15.98
N GLU A 178 31.13 2.86 -15.75
CA GLU A 178 32.52 2.88 -15.30
C GLU A 178 32.74 3.72 -14.04
N LEU A 179 33.74 3.34 -13.26
CA LEU A 179 34.09 3.99 -12.00
C LEU A 179 34.69 5.39 -12.21
N THR A 180 35.46 5.56 -13.28
CA THR A 180 36.06 6.83 -13.71
C THR A 180 34.98 7.85 -14.03
N ILE A 181 34.02 7.46 -14.87
CA ILE A 181 32.86 8.28 -15.26
C ILE A 181 32.02 8.63 -14.02
N ALA A 182 31.80 7.68 -13.11
CA ALA A 182 31.06 7.92 -11.87
C ALA A 182 31.72 9.02 -11.01
N LYS A 183 33.04 8.97 -10.84
CA LYS A 183 33.80 10.01 -10.11
C LYS A 183 33.73 11.37 -10.78
N GLU A 184 33.91 11.43 -12.10
CA GLU A 184 33.79 12.68 -12.86
C GLU A 184 32.38 13.29 -12.79
N THR A 185 31.37 12.43 -12.81
CA THR A 185 29.96 12.84 -12.73
C THR A 185 29.64 13.43 -11.36
N LEU A 186 30.16 12.85 -10.28
CA LEU A 186 30.03 13.42 -8.94
C LEU A 186 30.72 14.79 -8.83
N CYS A 187 31.91 14.97 -9.43
CA CYS A 187 32.58 16.27 -9.46
C CYS A 187 31.73 17.36 -10.14
N LYS A 188 30.91 16.98 -11.15
CA LYS A 188 30.01 17.89 -11.86
C LYS A 188 28.66 18.08 -11.15
N GLN A 189 28.19 17.08 -10.41
CA GLN A 189 26.87 17.05 -9.77
C GLN A 189 27.00 16.52 -8.33
N GLN A 190 27.40 17.39 -7.41
CA GLN A 190 27.69 17.03 -6.01
C GLN A 190 26.44 16.62 -5.20
N ASP A 191 25.25 17.04 -5.64
CA ASP A 191 23.99 16.79 -4.92
C ASP A 191 23.37 15.40 -5.23
N LYS A 192 24.03 14.57 -6.03
CA LYS A 192 23.47 13.28 -6.50
C LYS A 192 24.23 12.09 -5.96
N THR A 193 23.50 11.03 -5.63
CA THR A 193 24.09 9.74 -5.27
C THR A 193 24.54 9.02 -6.53
N VAL A 194 25.84 8.73 -6.66
CA VAL A 194 26.40 8.10 -7.86
C VAL A 194 26.83 6.67 -7.57
N PHE A 195 26.38 5.75 -8.43
CA PHE A 195 26.81 4.36 -8.44
C PHE A 195 27.59 4.05 -9.71
N SER A 196 28.58 3.19 -9.59
CA SER A 196 29.24 2.54 -10.72
C SER A 196 28.82 1.09 -10.76
N LEU A 197 28.32 0.64 -11.90
CA LEU A 197 27.98 -0.75 -12.12
C LEU A 197 28.70 -1.21 -13.40
N SER A 198 29.83 -1.88 -13.20
CA SER A 198 30.72 -2.28 -14.30
C SER A 198 30.68 -3.79 -14.51
N PHE A 199 30.66 -4.22 -15.77
CA PHE A 199 30.78 -5.63 -16.13
C PHE A 199 32.23 -5.95 -16.50
N LYS A 200 32.92 -6.74 -15.67
CA LYS A 200 34.31 -7.14 -15.90
C LYS A 200 34.47 -8.61 -15.56
N ASN A 201 35.25 -9.34 -16.38
CA ASN A 201 35.51 -10.77 -16.17
C ASN A 201 34.23 -11.60 -16.02
N ASP A 202 33.23 -11.31 -16.83
CA ASP A 202 31.89 -11.94 -16.80
C ASP A 202 31.12 -11.78 -15.48
N LEU A 203 31.52 -10.80 -14.64
CA LEU A 203 30.90 -10.51 -13.36
C LEU A 203 30.52 -9.03 -13.25
N TRP A 204 29.35 -8.78 -12.65
CA TRP A 204 28.88 -7.44 -12.33
C TRP A 204 29.50 -6.96 -11.02
N HIS A 205 30.17 -5.80 -11.08
CA HIS A 205 30.75 -5.12 -9.93
C HIS A 205 29.98 -3.84 -9.65
N LEU A 206 29.32 -3.78 -8.49
CA LEU A 206 28.64 -2.59 -7.99
C LEU A 206 29.55 -1.85 -7.00
N SER A 207 29.75 -0.56 -7.23
CA SER A 207 30.47 0.34 -6.34
C SER A 207 29.64 1.60 -6.10
N TRP A 208 29.60 2.06 -4.85
CA TRP A 208 29.04 3.35 -4.49
C TRP A 208 30.15 4.39 -4.40
N VAL A 209 29.94 5.56 -4.98
CA VAL A 209 30.82 6.72 -4.85
C VAL A 209 30.20 7.69 -3.87
N ASP A 210 30.88 7.92 -2.76
CA ASP A 210 30.43 8.82 -1.70
C ASP A 210 30.69 10.29 -2.06
N GLU A 211 30.10 11.22 -1.31
CA GLU A 211 30.21 12.69 -1.48
C GLU A 211 31.67 13.20 -1.48
N ASN A 212 32.58 12.45 -0.85
CA ASN A 212 34.02 12.74 -0.81
C ASN A 212 34.82 12.10 -1.97
N GLY A 213 34.16 11.40 -2.89
CA GLY A 213 34.79 10.70 -4.03
C GLY A 213 35.43 9.36 -3.67
N GLU A 214 35.26 8.89 -2.44
CA GLU A 214 35.66 7.56 -1.99
C GLU A 214 34.75 6.48 -2.58
N THR A 215 35.32 5.31 -2.87
CA THR A 215 34.62 4.24 -3.57
C THR A 215 34.45 3.02 -2.67
N TYR A 216 33.21 2.63 -2.44
CA TYR A 216 32.86 1.49 -1.59
C TYR A 216 32.33 0.35 -2.47
N PRO A 217 33.00 -0.82 -2.51
CA PRO A 217 32.50 -1.98 -3.23
C PRO A 217 31.26 -2.53 -2.50
N LEU A 218 30.16 -2.65 -3.21
CA LEU A 218 28.90 -3.18 -2.69
C LEU A 218 28.69 -4.62 -3.18
N SER A 219 28.12 -5.45 -2.31
CA SER A 219 27.67 -6.78 -2.70
C SER A 219 26.31 -6.64 -3.41
N PRO A 220 26.19 -7.01 -4.70
CA PRO A 220 24.91 -6.93 -5.39
C PRO A 220 23.90 -7.92 -4.77
N SER A 221 22.64 -7.50 -4.66
CA SER A 221 21.56 -8.38 -4.19
C SER A 221 21.28 -9.48 -5.22
N ASN A 222 20.74 -10.62 -4.79
CA ASN A 222 20.32 -11.69 -5.71
C ASN A 222 19.32 -11.19 -6.76
N GLU A 223 18.42 -10.28 -6.36
CA GLU A 223 17.47 -9.63 -7.27
C GLU A 223 18.17 -8.75 -8.31
N LEU A 224 19.20 -8.00 -7.90
CA LEU A 224 20.01 -7.21 -8.84
C LEU A 224 20.74 -8.12 -9.82
N ILE A 225 21.36 -9.20 -9.34
CA ILE A 225 22.07 -10.16 -10.19
C ILE A 225 21.11 -10.77 -11.22
N LEU A 226 19.91 -11.21 -10.81
CA LEU A 226 18.90 -11.75 -11.72
C LEU A 226 18.46 -10.72 -12.77
N LYS A 227 18.21 -9.47 -12.35
CA LYS A 227 17.82 -8.39 -13.29
C LYS A 227 18.94 -8.09 -14.28
N LEU A 228 20.19 -8.08 -13.84
CA LEU A 228 21.35 -7.83 -14.69
C LEU A 228 21.68 -9.02 -15.60
N ALA A 229 21.41 -10.25 -15.18
CA ALA A 229 21.60 -11.45 -16.00
C ALA A 229 20.62 -11.54 -17.19
N THR A 230 19.48 -10.84 -17.11
CA THR A 230 18.51 -10.76 -18.23
C THR A 230 18.84 -9.69 -19.28
N LEU A 231 19.97 -8.99 -19.13
CA LEU A 231 20.40 -7.97 -20.09
C LEU A 231 21.17 -8.62 -21.25
N GLU A 232 20.69 -8.40 -22.47
CA GLU A 232 21.37 -8.86 -23.70
C GLU A 232 22.68 -8.08 -23.95
N GLU A 233 22.72 -6.80 -23.56
CA GLU A 233 23.92 -5.96 -23.61
C GLU A 233 24.27 -5.44 -22.22
N PRO A 234 25.55 -5.50 -21.78
CA PRO A 234 26.01 -5.00 -20.49
C PRO A 234 26.21 -3.48 -20.51
N ASP A 235 25.23 -2.74 -21.05
CA ASP A 235 25.23 -1.29 -21.11
C ASP A 235 23.99 -0.73 -20.40
N ILE A 236 24.21 -0.12 -19.24
CA ILE A 236 23.13 0.35 -18.36
C ILE A 236 22.55 1.68 -18.86
N GLU A 237 23.34 2.48 -19.55
CA GLU A 237 22.94 3.80 -20.05
C GLU A 237 21.94 3.68 -21.21
N LYS A 238 21.93 2.55 -21.92
CA LYS A 238 20.98 2.25 -22.99
C LYS A 238 19.68 1.59 -22.52
N LEU A 239 19.52 1.33 -21.22
CA LEU A 239 18.32 0.66 -20.71
C LEU A 239 17.09 1.55 -20.73
N SER A 240 15.92 0.91 -20.87
CA SER A 240 14.64 1.61 -20.73
C SER A 240 14.49 2.24 -19.35
N SER A 241 13.80 3.37 -19.28
CA SER A 241 13.57 4.13 -18.03
C SER A 241 12.95 3.26 -16.93
N VAL A 242 12.11 2.29 -17.29
CA VAL A 242 11.49 1.35 -16.34
C VAL A 242 12.52 0.40 -15.73
N ARG A 243 13.38 -0.23 -16.54
CA ARG A 243 14.43 -1.14 -16.04
C ARG A 243 15.47 -0.38 -15.22
N LEU A 244 15.85 0.82 -15.67
CA LEU A 244 16.80 1.67 -14.97
C LEU A 244 16.27 2.12 -13.60
N LYS A 245 14.97 2.43 -13.46
CA LYS A 245 14.34 2.68 -12.15
C LYS A 245 14.45 1.47 -11.21
N GLN A 246 14.23 0.27 -11.71
CA GLN A 246 14.33 -0.95 -10.90
C GLN A 246 15.76 -1.23 -10.44
N ILE A 247 16.75 -1.02 -11.32
CA ILE A 247 18.18 -1.18 -10.98
C ILE A 247 18.59 -0.14 -9.93
N LYS A 248 18.19 1.13 -10.08
CA LYS A 248 18.42 2.19 -9.09
C LYS A 248 17.90 1.82 -7.70
N LYS A 249 16.67 1.27 -7.61
CA LYS A 249 16.11 0.79 -6.33
C LYS A 249 16.98 -0.29 -5.69
N GLU A 250 17.46 -1.25 -6.48
CA GLU A 250 18.34 -2.31 -5.96
C GLU A 250 19.73 -1.79 -5.54
N CYS A 251 20.30 -0.82 -6.26
CA CYS A 251 21.55 -0.17 -5.86
C CYS A 251 21.43 0.55 -4.51
N LEU A 252 20.30 1.25 -4.28
CA LEU A 252 20.03 1.85 -2.97
C LEU A 252 19.91 0.79 -1.88
N LYS A 253 19.16 -0.29 -2.10
CA LYS A 253 19.06 -1.39 -1.13
C LYS A 253 20.45 -1.95 -0.79
N ALA A 254 21.32 -2.11 -1.78
CA ALA A 254 22.69 -2.58 -1.55
C ALA A 254 23.51 -1.59 -0.71
N ARG A 255 23.38 -0.28 -0.95
CA ARG A 255 23.99 0.77 -0.13
C ARG A 255 23.46 0.75 1.30
N ASP A 256 22.15 0.71 1.48
CA ASP A 256 21.53 0.76 2.81
C ASP A 256 21.85 -0.51 3.60
N HIS A 257 21.91 -1.67 2.93
CA HIS A 257 22.41 -2.91 3.52
C HIS A 257 23.88 -2.81 3.93
N TYR A 258 24.72 -2.16 3.12
CA TYR A 258 26.12 -1.91 3.48
C TYR A 258 26.23 -1.00 4.72
N LEU A 259 25.48 0.10 4.77
CA LEU A 259 25.42 1.01 5.91
C LEU A 259 24.81 0.35 7.16
N SER A 260 23.93 -0.65 6.99
CA SER A 260 23.34 -1.39 8.11
C SER A 260 24.40 -2.09 8.98
N LYS A 261 25.55 -2.47 8.40
CA LYS A 261 26.68 -3.07 9.11
C LYS A 261 27.32 -2.13 10.12
N ILE A 262 27.15 -0.81 9.94
CA ILE A 262 27.64 0.21 10.86
C ILE A 262 26.67 0.27 12.06
N GLN A 263 27.17 -0.15 13.22
CA GLN A 263 26.43 -0.10 14.47
C GLN A 263 26.58 1.28 15.10
N VAL A 264 25.44 1.94 15.36
CA VAL A 264 25.38 3.27 15.96
C VAL A 264 24.31 3.28 17.04
N MET A 265 24.70 3.70 18.24
CA MET A 265 23.81 3.95 19.37
C MET A 265 23.74 5.45 19.62
N ILE A 266 22.52 5.99 19.63
CA ILE A 266 22.26 7.40 19.92
C ILE A 266 21.65 7.46 21.30
N ASN A 267 22.24 8.25 22.21
CA ASN A 267 21.79 8.44 23.59
C ASN A 267 21.39 7.12 24.28
N PRO A 268 22.33 6.16 24.46
CA PRO A 268 22.00 4.89 25.08
C PRO A 268 21.53 5.10 26.53
N GLU A 269 20.33 4.60 26.84
CA GLU A 269 19.70 4.67 28.16
C GLU A 269 19.38 3.27 28.67
N ASP A 270 19.41 3.10 30.00
CA ASP A 270 18.90 1.90 30.64
C ASP A 270 17.37 1.88 30.58
N LYS A 271 16.80 0.75 30.14
CA LYS A 271 15.35 0.56 29.97
C LYS A 271 14.58 0.68 31.29
N ASN A 272 15.23 0.44 32.42
CA ASN A 272 14.57 0.40 33.72
C ASN A 272 14.72 1.71 34.51
N SER A 273 15.85 2.39 34.40
CA SER A 273 16.15 3.61 35.16
C SER A 273 16.08 4.89 34.33
N HIS A 274 15.98 4.79 33.00
CA HIS A 274 16.08 5.92 32.06
C HIS A 274 17.37 6.75 32.25
N THR A 275 18.39 6.19 32.90
CA THR A 275 19.69 6.84 33.07
C THR A 275 20.57 6.53 31.88
N SER A 276 21.32 7.52 31.41
CA SER A 276 22.26 7.33 30.32
C SER A 276 23.34 6.32 30.69
N LEU A 277 23.50 5.28 29.87
CA LEU A 277 24.50 4.22 30.05
C LEU A 277 25.90 4.78 29.81
N THR A 278 26.88 4.40 30.63
CA THR A 278 28.31 4.75 30.40
C THR A 278 28.93 3.81 29.37
N ASN A 279 30.02 4.22 28.72
CA ASN A 279 30.70 3.34 27.75
C ASN A 279 31.17 2.04 28.40
N GLU A 280 31.63 2.09 29.66
CA GLU A 280 32.03 0.91 30.44
C GLU A 280 30.87 -0.08 30.65
N SER A 281 29.66 0.43 30.93
CA SER A 281 28.47 -0.43 31.05
C SER A 281 28.09 -1.09 29.72
N LEU A 282 28.22 -0.37 28.59
CA LEU A 282 27.98 -0.92 27.26
C LEU A 282 28.97 -2.03 26.92
N ILE A 283 30.25 -1.82 27.24
CA ILE A 283 31.31 -2.82 27.05
C ILE A 283 31.05 -4.07 27.91
N THR A 284 30.65 -3.88 29.17
CA THR A 284 30.31 -4.98 30.09
C THR A 284 29.13 -5.80 29.58
N ASN A 285 28.18 -5.16 28.87
CA ASN A 285 27.05 -5.81 28.20
C ASN A 285 27.42 -6.47 26.86
N GLY A 286 28.71 -6.51 26.50
CA GLY A 286 29.21 -7.16 25.28
C GLY A 286 29.09 -6.32 24.01
N ILE A 287 28.80 -5.02 24.11
CA ILE A 287 28.70 -4.14 22.95
C ILE A 287 30.12 -3.80 22.48
N THR A 288 30.44 -4.18 21.25
CA THR A 288 31.73 -3.94 20.59
C THR A 288 31.51 -3.44 19.16
N SER A 289 32.54 -2.88 18.52
CA SER A 289 32.49 -2.34 17.15
C SER A 289 31.29 -1.40 16.89
N THR A 290 31.03 -0.50 17.84
CA THR A 290 29.83 0.36 17.84
C THR A 290 30.21 1.83 18.05
N PHE A 291 29.63 2.72 17.25
CA PHE A 291 29.66 4.16 17.48
C PHE A 291 28.61 4.56 18.52
N VAL A 292 29.01 5.35 19.51
CA VAL A 292 28.11 5.88 20.54
C VAL A 292 28.08 7.39 20.42
N LEU A 293 26.94 7.92 19.99
CA LEU A 293 26.67 9.34 19.86
C LEU A 293 25.83 9.81 21.05
N ARG A 294 26.32 10.79 21.79
CA ARG A 294 25.62 11.40 22.93
C ARG A 294 25.38 12.87 22.65
N HIS A 295 24.11 13.28 22.69
CA HIS A 295 23.70 14.67 22.66
C HIS A 295 23.40 15.11 24.10
N ALA A 296 24.24 15.97 24.66
CA ALA A 296 23.92 16.72 25.86
C ALA A 296 23.57 18.16 25.47
N GLU A 297 22.77 18.87 26.28
CA GLU A 297 22.29 20.25 26.01
C GLU A 297 23.38 21.28 25.68
N LYS A 298 24.66 20.96 25.95
CA LYS A 298 25.81 21.84 25.68
C LYS A 298 26.91 21.22 24.84
N GLU A 299 26.94 19.89 24.65
CA GLU A 299 28.02 19.22 23.92
C GLU A 299 27.55 17.92 23.25
N THR A 300 27.88 17.76 21.96
CA THR A 300 27.75 16.49 21.24
C THR A 300 29.06 15.72 21.35
N SER A 301 29.02 14.50 21.86
CA SER A 301 30.21 13.65 21.96
C SER A 301 30.02 12.35 21.19
N LEU A 302 31.04 11.99 20.41
CA LEU A 302 31.08 10.78 19.62
C LEU A 302 32.21 9.87 20.12
N TRP A 303 31.87 8.60 20.33
CA TRP A 303 32.79 7.58 20.81
C TRP A 303 32.76 6.37 19.89
N TRP A 304 33.90 5.72 19.72
CA TRP A 304 34.01 4.42 19.05
C TRP A 304 34.41 3.37 20.07
N ILE A 305 33.55 2.37 20.28
CA ILE A 305 33.92 1.17 21.04
C ILE A 305 34.47 0.17 20.03
N ASN A 306 35.76 -0.14 20.11
CA ASN A 306 36.40 -1.04 19.16
C ASN A 306 35.99 -2.51 19.38
N SER A 307 36.51 -3.41 18.55
CA SER A 307 36.24 -4.85 18.63
C SER A 307 36.78 -5.54 19.89
N ILE A 308 37.67 -4.88 20.63
CA ILE A 308 38.31 -5.39 21.86
C ILE A 308 37.63 -4.76 23.11
N GLY A 309 36.59 -3.93 22.93
CA GLY A 309 35.89 -3.29 24.04
C GLY A 309 36.63 -2.09 24.63
N VAL A 310 37.52 -1.44 23.87
CA VAL A 310 38.14 -0.16 24.28
C VAL A 310 37.36 1.00 23.66
N SER A 311 36.93 1.94 24.50
CA SER A 311 36.25 3.15 24.05
C SER A 311 37.23 4.26 23.72
N ASN A 312 37.15 4.79 22.50
CA ASN A 312 37.96 5.90 22.02
C ASN A 312 37.06 7.11 21.75
N LYS A 313 37.41 8.27 22.33
CA LYS A 313 36.71 9.53 22.02
C LYS A 313 37.15 9.99 20.62
N ILE A 314 36.19 10.32 19.78
CA ILE A 314 36.44 10.92 18.46
C ILE A 314 36.29 12.43 18.61
N THR A 315 37.32 13.17 18.24
CA THR A 315 37.28 14.64 18.24
C THR A 315 36.55 15.11 16.99
N LEU A 316 35.38 15.75 17.16
CA LEU A 316 34.56 16.22 16.05
C LEU A 316 35.24 17.32 15.21
N SER A 317 36.20 18.06 15.79
CA SER A 317 37.00 19.06 15.07
C SER A 317 37.76 18.49 13.88
N ASP A 318 38.10 17.20 13.92
CA ASP A 318 38.82 16.54 12.84
C ASP A 318 37.91 16.21 11.64
N TYR A 319 36.58 16.36 11.83
CA TYR A 319 35.54 16.00 10.87
C TYR A 319 34.48 17.13 10.74
N PRO A 320 34.84 18.28 10.13
CA PRO A 320 33.99 19.47 10.13
C PRO A 320 32.63 19.30 9.44
N LYS A 321 32.54 18.40 8.43
CA LYS A 321 31.26 18.06 7.78
C LYS A 321 30.31 17.31 8.72
N LEU A 322 30.84 16.40 9.53
CA LEU A 322 30.04 15.67 10.51
C LEU A 322 29.61 16.59 11.65
N ASP A 323 30.50 17.49 12.09
CA ASP A 323 30.20 18.47 13.13
C ASP A 323 29.09 19.44 12.70
N SER A 324 29.18 20.00 11.50
CA SER A 324 28.12 20.88 10.96
C SER A 324 26.79 20.15 10.75
N TRP A 325 26.82 18.88 10.32
CA TRP A 325 25.64 18.06 10.18
C TRP A 325 24.97 17.75 11.54
N LEU A 326 25.76 17.40 12.55
CA LEU A 326 25.28 17.16 13.92
C LEU A 326 24.74 18.43 14.58
N ALA A 327 25.27 19.61 14.24
CA ALA A 327 24.77 20.89 14.74
C ALA A 327 23.39 21.25 14.16
N THR A 328 23.06 20.77 12.96
CA THR A 328 21.80 21.06 12.26
C THR A 328 20.69 20.05 12.54
N HIS A 329 21.05 18.82 12.94
CA HIS A 329 20.10 17.72 13.16
C HIS A 329 20.14 17.27 14.63
N THR A 330 19.26 17.81 15.46
CA THR A 330 19.10 17.42 16.86
C THR A 330 18.16 16.22 17.00
N ALA A 331 18.36 15.41 18.05
CA ALA A 331 17.54 14.23 18.30
C ALA A 331 16.06 14.61 18.57
N PRO A 332 15.07 13.81 18.13
CA PRO A 332 15.21 12.47 17.52
C PRO A 332 15.49 12.49 16.01
N LEU A 333 16.46 11.68 15.58
CA LEU A 333 16.84 11.53 14.17
C LEU A 333 15.82 10.65 13.43
N ASN A 334 15.37 11.09 12.24
CA ASN A 334 14.52 10.28 11.37
C ASN A 334 15.35 9.15 10.70
N GLU A 335 14.71 8.23 9.98
CA GLU A 335 15.41 7.09 9.36
C GLU A 335 16.45 7.53 8.30
N ALA A 336 16.14 8.56 7.51
CA ALA A 336 17.06 9.11 6.52
C ALA A 336 18.29 9.76 7.18
N ASP A 337 18.08 10.50 8.27
CA ASP A 337 19.15 11.13 9.06
C ASP A 337 20.08 10.06 9.65
N ARG A 338 19.51 8.92 10.08
CA ARG A 338 20.32 7.79 10.59
C ARG A 338 21.19 7.16 9.51
N LEU A 339 20.70 7.06 8.28
CA LEU A 339 21.49 6.57 7.14
C LEU A 339 22.59 7.57 6.76
N GLN A 340 22.27 8.87 6.72
CA GLN A 340 23.25 9.92 6.44
C GLN A 340 24.34 9.99 7.52
N LEU A 341 23.96 9.87 8.80
CA LEU A 341 24.91 9.74 9.91
C LEU A 341 25.84 8.56 9.68
N LYS A 342 25.30 7.38 9.36
CA LYS A 342 26.10 6.18 9.09
C LYS A 342 27.06 6.36 7.92
N ALA A 343 26.64 7.03 6.85
CA ALA A 343 27.52 7.38 5.74
C ALA A 343 28.67 8.29 6.21
N ASN A 344 28.37 9.37 6.94
CA ASN A 344 29.39 10.27 7.49
C ASN A 344 30.38 9.55 8.44
N LEU A 345 29.92 8.55 9.19
CA LEU A 345 30.76 7.76 10.10
C LEU A 345 31.79 6.88 9.37
N LEU A 346 31.59 6.56 8.07
CA LEU A 346 32.56 5.79 7.29
C LEU A 346 33.91 6.52 7.15
N HIS A 347 33.89 7.85 7.12
CA HIS A 347 35.11 8.64 6.99
C HIS A 347 35.91 8.76 8.28
N ILE A 348 35.37 8.28 9.40
CA ILE A 348 36.06 8.36 10.68
C ILE A 348 37.15 7.30 10.74
N LYS A 349 38.39 7.77 10.97
CA LYS A 349 39.53 6.90 11.24
C LYS A 349 39.35 6.25 12.62
N THR A 350 38.83 5.03 12.61
CA THR A 350 38.65 4.19 13.82
C THR A 350 39.88 3.39 14.20
N THR A 351 40.89 3.35 13.33
CA THR A 351 42.17 2.69 13.59
C THR A 351 42.98 3.53 14.57
N GLN A 352 43.01 3.11 15.84
CA GLN A 352 44.20 3.39 16.64
C GLN A 352 45.37 2.64 15.99
N PRO A 353 46.55 3.26 15.86
CA PRO A 353 47.75 2.48 15.59
C PRO A 353 47.87 1.50 16.75
N PHE A 354 47.67 0.20 16.48
CA PHE A 354 48.05 -0.82 17.43
C PHE A 354 49.52 -0.56 17.77
N SER A 355 49.86 -0.45 19.05
CA SER A 355 51.27 -0.41 19.40
C SER A 355 51.88 -1.70 18.85
N THR A 356 52.94 -1.58 18.05
CA THR A 356 53.60 -2.73 17.43
C THR A 356 53.91 -3.81 18.46
N SER A 357 54.24 -3.40 19.68
CA SER A 357 54.43 -4.26 20.85
C SER A 357 53.22 -5.13 21.25
N LYS A 358 51.97 -4.63 21.14
CA LYS A 358 50.76 -5.40 21.46
C LYS A 358 50.40 -6.37 20.33
N LEU A 359 50.64 -5.96 19.08
CA LEU A 359 50.40 -6.79 17.91
C LEU A 359 51.45 -7.92 17.83
N GLU A 360 52.71 -7.63 18.13
CA GLU A 360 53.77 -8.61 18.31
C GLU A 360 53.45 -9.58 19.46
N SER A 361 52.93 -9.10 20.60
CA SER A 361 52.52 -9.95 21.71
C SER A 361 51.32 -10.85 21.36
N MET A 362 50.33 -10.34 20.62
CA MET A 362 49.20 -11.14 20.14
C MET A 362 49.64 -12.17 19.11
N ASN A 363 50.51 -11.79 18.16
CA ASN A 363 51.09 -12.72 17.19
C ASN A 363 51.94 -13.78 17.89
N GLU A 364 52.75 -13.43 18.90
CA GLU A 364 53.49 -14.40 19.71
C GLU A 364 52.56 -15.34 20.49
N MET A 365 51.43 -14.86 21.02
CA MET A 365 50.46 -15.72 21.69
C MET A 365 49.78 -16.66 20.71
N LEU A 366 49.37 -16.16 19.53
CA LEU A 366 48.75 -16.96 18.49
C LEU A 366 49.73 -18.01 17.96
N GLU A 367 50.97 -17.59 17.74
CA GLU A 367 52.07 -18.46 17.34
C GLU A 367 52.41 -19.50 18.43
N LYS A 368 52.35 -19.14 19.73
CA LYS A 368 52.50 -20.09 20.83
C LYS A 368 51.35 -21.10 20.91
N VAL A 369 50.11 -20.68 20.63
CA VAL A 369 48.94 -21.56 20.61
C VAL A 369 49.01 -22.52 19.41
N LEU A 370 49.38 -22.00 18.24
CA LEU A 370 49.56 -22.81 17.03
C LEU A 370 50.78 -23.73 17.12
N LYS A 371 51.89 -23.28 17.73
CA LYS A 371 53.09 -24.12 17.98
C LYS A 371 52.87 -25.16 19.09
N LYS A 372 51.99 -24.92 20.07
CA LYS A 372 51.56 -25.94 21.05
C LYS A 372 50.74 -27.07 20.42
N GLN A 373 50.25 -26.92 19.19
CA GLN A 373 49.58 -27.98 18.44
C GLN A 373 50.51 -28.73 17.47
N ALA A 374 51.79 -28.37 17.37
CA ALA A 374 52.77 -29.21 16.69
C ALA A 374 53.24 -30.33 17.66
N PRO A 375 53.14 -31.62 17.29
CA PRO A 375 53.46 -32.70 18.21
C PRO A 375 54.96 -32.70 18.49
N LYS A 376 55.32 -32.56 19.77
CA LYS A 376 56.61 -33.04 20.26
C LYS A 376 56.53 -34.56 20.30
N ASP A 377 57.26 -35.22 19.41
CA ASP A 377 57.62 -36.63 19.53
C ASP A 377 58.43 -36.85 20.82
N GLU A 378 57.75 -37.18 21.90
CA GLU A 378 58.35 -37.90 23.02
C GLU A 378 57.53 -39.16 23.30
N LEU A 379 58.12 -40.30 22.94
CA LEU A 379 57.69 -41.63 23.32
C LEU A 379 57.47 -41.70 24.84
N THR A 380 56.21 -41.70 25.26
CA THR A 380 55.80 -42.44 26.46
C THR A 380 54.46 -43.11 26.17
N LYS A 381 54.48 -44.43 26.28
CA LYS A 381 53.30 -45.29 26.19
C LYS A 381 52.35 -44.94 27.33
N ASP A 382 51.16 -44.48 27.01
CA ASP A 382 49.98 -44.78 27.82
C ASP A 382 48.73 -44.74 26.93
N ASP A 383 48.05 -45.89 26.89
CA ASP A 383 46.86 -46.15 26.10
C ASP A 383 45.66 -45.45 26.75
N HIS A 384 45.14 -44.39 26.10
CA HIS A 384 43.73 -44.18 25.73
C HIS A 384 43.43 -42.68 25.47
N ILE A 385 42.70 -42.44 24.36
CA ILE A 385 42.06 -41.18 23.90
C ILE A 385 42.99 -40.28 23.05
N GLY A 386 42.69 -39.90 21.81
CA GLY A 386 41.54 -40.14 20.95
C GLY A 386 41.96 -39.92 19.50
N LYS A 387 42.08 -41.02 18.76
CA LYS A 387 42.24 -41.00 17.30
C LYS A 387 40.86 -40.73 16.72
N LEU A 388 40.74 -39.71 15.86
CA LEU A 388 39.49 -39.42 15.15
C LEU A 388 39.05 -40.71 14.44
N ASP A 389 37.95 -41.28 14.89
CA ASP A 389 37.49 -42.57 14.40
C ASP A 389 36.85 -42.39 13.02
N LEU A 390 37.66 -42.67 12.00
CA LEU A 390 37.28 -42.60 10.60
C LEU A 390 36.18 -43.65 10.26
N GLU A 391 35.97 -44.66 11.11
CA GLU A 391 34.89 -45.62 10.92
C GLU A 391 33.51 -44.99 11.18
N LEU A 392 33.40 -44.08 12.15
CA LEU A 392 32.17 -43.35 12.43
C LEU A 392 31.79 -42.42 11.26
N PHE A 393 32.79 -41.82 10.60
CA PHE A 393 32.59 -41.02 9.39
C PHE A 393 32.15 -41.88 8.20
N ASN A 394 32.70 -43.09 8.07
CA ASN A 394 32.27 -44.04 7.05
C ASN A 394 30.84 -44.54 7.28
N GLN A 395 30.42 -44.71 8.54
CA GLN A 395 29.02 -45.03 8.89
C GLN A 395 28.06 -43.89 8.52
N VAL A 396 28.43 -42.64 8.79
CA VAL A 396 27.63 -41.46 8.39
C VAL A 396 27.53 -41.35 6.87
N LYS A 397 28.63 -41.59 6.15
CA LYS A 397 28.64 -41.63 4.68
C LYS A 397 27.73 -42.73 4.13
N HIS A 398 27.81 -43.94 4.67
CA HIS A 398 26.91 -45.04 4.28
C HIS A 398 25.44 -44.70 4.55
N HIS A 399 25.15 -44.06 5.68
CA HIS A 399 23.78 -43.69 6.04
C HIS A 399 23.21 -42.59 5.14
N LEU A 400 24.06 -41.69 4.63
CA LEU A 400 23.68 -40.68 3.65
C LEU A 400 23.45 -41.29 2.25
N GLU A 401 24.32 -42.21 1.83
CA GLU A 401 24.17 -42.95 0.57
C GLU A 401 22.91 -43.83 0.56
N ASP A 402 22.57 -44.47 1.69
CA ASP A 402 21.34 -45.25 1.85
C ASP A 402 20.07 -44.38 1.82
N ARG A 403 20.14 -43.15 2.34
CA ARG A 403 19.01 -42.20 2.23
C ARG A 403 18.83 -41.72 0.80
N VAL A 404 19.91 -41.47 0.06
CA VAL A 404 19.85 -41.09 -1.35
C VAL A 404 19.30 -42.24 -2.20
N LYS A 405 19.73 -43.49 -1.96
CA LYS A 405 19.15 -44.68 -2.61
C LYS A 405 17.66 -44.86 -2.29
N LYS A 406 17.26 -44.72 -1.02
CA LYS A 406 15.83 -44.79 -0.62
C LYS A 406 14.97 -43.69 -1.24
N ILE A 407 15.53 -42.52 -1.52
CA ILE A 407 14.82 -41.43 -2.22
C ILE A 407 14.70 -41.74 -3.71
N ALA A 408 15.74 -42.33 -4.33
CA ALA A 408 15.70 -42.78 -5.72
C ALA A 408 14.74 -43.97 -5.93
N GLU A 409 14.63 -44.88 -4.96
CA GLU A 409 13.71 -46.03 -4.99
C GLU A 409 12.26 -45.68 -4.66
N ARG A 410 12.00 -44.53 -4.02
CA ARG A 410 10.64 -44.03 -3.70
C ARG A 410 10.04 -43.10 -4.75
N ALA A 411 10.76 -42.78 -5.83
CA ALA A 411 10.18 -42.05 -6.95
C ALA A 411 9.32 -43.03 -7.78
N PRO A 412 7.98 -42.88 -7.84
CA PRO A 412 7.18 -43.70 -8.71
C PRO A 412 7.50 -43.37 -10.17
N PHE A 413 7.97 -44.40 -10.89
CA PHE A 413 7.97 -44.45 -12.35
C PHE A 413 6.58 -44.07 -12.87
N VAL A 414 6.49 -42.95 -13.59
CA VAL A 414 5.38 -42.67 -14.51
C VAL A 414 5.94 -42.78 -15.92
N SER A 415 5.88 -43.99 -16.46
CA SER A 415 5.94 -44.25 -17.89
C SER A 415 4.51 -44.23 -18.45
N GLU A 416 4.20 -43.19 -19.22
CA GLU A 416 3.37 -43.09 -20.46
C GLU A 416 2.26 -44.13 -20.79
N PRO A 417 1.33 -43.85 -21.74
CA PRO A 417 0.45 -42.69 -21.90
C PRO A 417 -1.00 -43.15 -22.25
N LEU A 418 -2.08 -42.59 -21.69
CA LEU A 418 -3.40 -42.74 -22.33
C LEU A 418 -4.42 -41.67 -21.88
N LYS A 419 -4.82 -40.88 -22.89
CA LYS A 419 -6.15 -40.35 -23.25
C LYS A 419 -7.13 -39.77 -22.21
N GLU A 420 -7.77 -38.70 -22.69
CA GLU A 420 -8.96 -37.96 -22.20
C GLU A 420 -8.68 -37.01 -21.03
N SER A 421 -9.09 -35.74 -21.03
CA SER A 421 -10.10 -35.03 -21.82
C SER A 421 -9.73 -33.55 -21.92
N THR A 422 -9.91 -32.98 -23.10
CA THR A 422 -10.03 -31.53 -23.34
C THR A 422 -11.12 -30.94 -22.45
N ASP A 423 -10.75 -29.96 -21.62
CA ASP A 423 -11.45 -28.68 -21.45
C ASP A 423 -10.83 -27.95 -20.24
N ILE A 424 -9.87 -27.06 -20.54
CA ILE A 424 -9.52 -25.96 -19.64
C ILE A 424 -9.51 -24.68 -20.47
N GLU A 425 -10.33 -23.76 -20.00
CA GLU A 425 -10.58 -22.42 -20.48
C GLU A 425 -9.30 -21.60 -20.73
N SER A 426 -9.46 -20.75 -21.74
CA SER A 426 -8.53 -19.74 -22.25
C SER A 426 -7.71 -18.97 -21.18
N PRO A 427 -6.49 -18.54 -21.51
CA PRO A 427 -5.73 -17.59 -20.69
C PRO A 427 -6.49 -16.24 -20.55
N PRO A 428 -6.28 -15.49 -19.45
CA PRO A 428 -7.05 -14.30 -19.14
C PRO A 428 -6.93 -13.25 -20.26
N LYS A 429 -8.09 -12.87 -20.81
CA LYS A 429 -8.23 -11.83 -21.84
C LYS A 429 -7.59 -10.52 -21.35
N LYS A 430 -6.65 -9.99 -22.13
CA LYS A 430 -6.14 -8.62 -21.98
C LYS A 430 -7.32 -7.65 -21.97
N LEU A 431 -7.36 -6.77 -20.96
CA LEU A 431 -8.37 -5.72 -20.85
C LEU A 431 -8.24 -4.73 -22.01
N GLU A 432 -9.34 -4.52 -22.73
CA GLU A 432 -9.45 -3.64 -23.89
C GLU A 432 -9.21 -2.15 -23.51
N PRO A 433 -8.41 -1.39 -24.28
CA PRO A 433 -8.11 0.03 -24.04
C PRO A 433 -9.36 0.93 -23.99
N GLU A 434 -10.45 0.52 -24.62
CA GLU A 434 -11.70 1.28 -24.74
C GLU A 434 -12.37 1.57 -23.38
N ARG A 435 -12.13 0.74 -22.35
CA ARG A 435 -12.65 0.97 -20.99
C ARG A 435 -11.98 2.17 -20.28
N TYR A 436 -10.76 2.54 -20.68
CA TYR A 436 -10.06 3.71 -20.13
C TYR A 436 -10.48 5.01 -20.82
N ALA A 437 -10.99 4.94 -22.06
CA ALA A 437 -11.48 6.10 -22.78
C ALA A 437 -12.71 6.73 -22.09
N VAL A 438 -13.60 5.89 -21.54
CA VAL A 438 -14.81 6.34 -20.80
C VAL A 438 -14.44 7.09 -19.51
N LEU A 439 -13.36 6.69 -18.83
CA LEU A 439 -12.90 7.34 -17.60
C LEU A 439 -12.24 8.71 -17.86
N SER A 440 -11.63 8.89 -19.02
CA SER A 440 -11.02 10.17 -19.42
C SER A 440 -12.03 11.26 -19.78
N GLN A 441 -13.31 10.90 -19.98
CA GLN A 441 -14.39 11.84 -20.33
C GLN A 441 -15.23 12.32 -19.13
N LEU A 442 -14.95 11.81 -17.92
CA LEU A 442 -15.63 12.23 -16.69
C LEU A 442 -15.39 13.72 -16.32
N PRO A 443 -14.20 14.33 -16.52
CA PRO A 443 -13.99 15.74 -16.20
C PRO A 443 -14.84 16.71 -17.04
N THR A 444 -15.02 16.41 -18.34
CA THR A 444 -15.83 17.22 -19.26
C THR A 444 -17.33 17.13 -18.98
N PHE A 445 -17.79 16.03 -18.38
CA PHE A 445 -19.19 15.86 -17.95
C PHE A 445 -19.57 16.83 -16.82
N TRP A 446 -18.73 16.95 -15.78
CA TRP A 446 -18.99 17.86 -14.64
C TRP A 446 -18.92 19.34 -15.02
N GLN A 447 -18.17 19.67 -16.07
CA GLN A 447 -18.05 21.03 -16.57
C GLN A 447 -19.32 21.47 -17.32
N LYS A 448 -19.88 20.60 -18.18
CA LYS A 448 -21.18 20.83 -18.85
C LYS A 448 -22.35 20.96 -17.88
N GLN A 449 -22.33 20.22 -16.78
CA GLN A 449 -23.42 20.27 -15.79
C GLN A 449 -23.41 21.58 -14.99
N ARG A 450 -22.24 22.17 -14.74
CA ARG A 450 -22.13 23.50 -14.09
C ARG A 450 -22.60 24.63 -15.01
N GLU A 451 -22.33 24.53 -16.31
CA GLU A 451 -22.77 25.51 -17.31
C GLU A 451 -24.30 25.52 -17.45
N MET A 452 -24.94 24.34 -17.45
CA MET A 452 -26.42 24.24 -17.50
C MET A 452 -27.11 24.80 -16.23
N THR A 453 -26.51 24.64 -15.05
CA THR A 453 -27.05 25.23 -13.80
C THR A 453 -26.80 26.73 -13.65
N ALA A 454 -25.91 27.32 -14.46
CA ALA A 454 -25.58 28.74 -14.40
C ALA A 454 -26.42 29.62 -15.35
N GLU A 455 -27.09 29.03 -16.35
CA GLU A 455 -27.91 29.76 -17.32
C GLU A 455 -29.39 29.94 -16.90
N GLU A 456 -29.85 29.32 -15.81
CA GLU A 456 -31.24 29.46 -15.30
C GLU A 456 -31.33 30.23 -13.98
N VAL A 457 -30.94 31.52 -13.98
CA VAL A 457 -31.40 32.47 -12.95
C VAL A 457 -31.97 33.72 -13.65
N PRO A 458 -33.30 33.90 -13.66
CA PRO A 458 -33.90 35.13 -14.17
C PRO A 458 -33.64 36.29 -13.19
N GLN A 459 -33.07 37.37 -13.71
CA GLN A 459 -33.06 38.68 -13.08
C GLN A 459 -34.49 39.21 -12.97
N SER A 460 -35.15 39.04 -11.83
CA SER A 460 -36.28 39.89 -11.45
C SER A 460 -36.47 39.92 -9.94
N LEU A 461 -35.97 40.98 -9.30
CA LEU A 461 -36.61 41.68 -8.18
C LEU A 461 -35.63 42.72 -7.61
N ASN A 462 -35.63 43.91 -8.22
CA ASN A 462 -35.30 45.14 -7.52
C ASN A 462 -36.09 46.27 -8.18
N ASN A 463 -37.33 46.45 -7.73
CA ASN A 463 -37.98 47.73 -7.74
C ASN A 463 -39.18 47.73 -6.77
N SER A 464 -39.28 48.86 -6.06
CA SER A 464 -40.42 49.30 -5.26
C SER A 464 -40.45 48.86 -3.79
N LEU A 465 -39.87 49.70 -2.94
CA LEU A 465 -40.58 50.25 -1.78
C LEU A 465 -40.09 51.70 -1.55
N LYS A 466 -41.00 52.63 -1.83
CA LYS A 466 -41.07 53.97 -1.25
C LYS A 466 -41.77 53.87 0.11
#